data_AF-A0A512AS36-F1
#
_entry.id   AF-A0A512AS36-F1
#
_cell.length_a   1.000
_cell.length_b   1.000
_cell.length_c   1.000
_cell.angle_alpha   90.00
_cell.angle_beta   90.00
_cell.angle_gamma   90.00
#
_symmetry.space_group_name_H-M   'P 1'
#
loop_
_entity.id
_entity.type
_entity.pdbx_description
1 polymer ?
#
loop_
_entity_poly.entity_id
_entity_poly.type
_entity_poly.pdbx_seq_one_letter_code
_entity_poly.pdbx_strand_id
1 'polypeptide(L)'
;MVQTVREILNAKTPLIHFLLILVLSFLLCSSLYILIIPIFYWFSFGEGESAARIASLPLNTFILNWAALIVVLIITFGRLKTNVKRDNLSKAKSYLLTGIIITGLYFFRLVIGESLINLFQ
;
A
#
# COMPACT_ATOMS: atom_id res chain seq x y z
N MET A 1 -4.56 -14.83 -20.82
CA MET A 1 -4.44 -13.68 -19.88
C MET A 1 -5.67 -12.79 -19.92
N VAL A 2 -6.09 -12.30 -21.10
CA VAL A 2 -7.30 -11.44 -21.25
C VAL A 2 -8.57 -12.12 -20.70
N GLN A 3 -8.74 -13.42 -20.97
CA GLN A 3 -9.90 -14.20 -20.48
C GLN A 3 -9.97 -14.25 -18.95
N THR A 4 -8.84 -14.55 -18.28
CA THR A 4 -8.74 -14.58 -16.82
C THR A 4 -9.07 -13.23 -16.18
N VAL A 5 -8.62 -12.12 -16.79
CA VAL A 5 -8.94 -10.77 -16.30
C VAL A 5 -10.44 -10.50 -16.40
N ARG A 6 -11.06 -10.87 -17.53
CA ARG A 6 -12.51 -10.73 -17.72
C ARG A 6 -13.31 -11.54 -16.69
N GLU A 7 -12.88 -12.76 -16.41
CA GLU A 7 -13.51 -13.63 -15.41
C GLU A 7 -13.41 -13.06 -14.00
N ILE A 8 -12.24 -12.51 -13.62
CA ILE A 8 -12.07 -11.83 -12.33
C ILE A 8 -13.02 -10.64 -12.22
N LEU A 9 -13.09 -9.78 -13.24
CA LEU A 9 -13.96 -8.59 -13.23
C LEU A 9 -15.44 -8.94 -13.14
N ASN A 10 -15.87 -10.05 -13.74
CA ASN A 10 -17.25 -10.53 -13.70
C ASN A 10 -17.62 -11.27 -12.42
N ALA A 11 -16.66 -11.69 -11.60
CA ALA A 11 -16.94 -12.40 -10.36
C ALA A 11 -17.70 -11.52 -9.35
N LYS A 12 -18.68 -12.12 -8.66
CA LYS A 12 -19.35 -11.49 -7.51
C LYS A 12 -18.36 -11.34 -6.37
N THR A 13 -18.21 -10.14 -5.82
CA THR A 13 -17.26 -9.86 -4.74
C THR A 13 -18.00 -9.77 -3.41
N PRO A 14 -17.65 -10.57 -2.38
CA PRO A 14 -18.20 -10.41 -1.05
C PRO A 14 -17.73 -9.08 -0.48
N LEU A 15 -18.67 -8.16 -0.30
CA LEU A 15 -18.41 -6.78 0.16
C LEU A 15 -17.59 -6.77 1.46
N ILE A 16 -17.94 -7.64 2.42
CA ILE A 16 -17.25 -7.75 3.71
C ILE A 16 -15.78 -8.12 3.53
N HIS A 17 -15.47 -9.09 2.67
CA HIS A 17 -14.08 -9.48 2.42
C HIS A 17 -13.32 -8.34 1.75
N PHE A 18 -13.92 -7.67 0.77
CA PHE A 18 -13.31 -6.53 0.10
C PHE A 18 -13.01 -5.38 1.08
N LEU A 19 -13.99 -4.97 1.89
CA LEU A 19 -13.82 -3.92 2.89
C LEU A 19 -12.73 -4.27 3.91
N LEU A 20 -12.72 -5.52 4.40
CA LEU A 20 -11.71 -5.99 5.33
C LEU A 20 -10.31 -5.93 4.72
N ILE A 21 -10.13 -6.42 3.49
CA ILE A 21 -8.82 -6.40 2.82
C ILE A 21 -8.38 -4.97 2.52
N LEU A 22 -9.31 -4.09 2.14
CA LEU A 22 -9.03 -2.67 1.92
C LEU A 22 -8.55 -1.98 3.19
N VAL A 23 -9.28 -2.12 4.30
CA VAL A 23 -8.94 -1.52 5.59
C VAL A 23 -7.61 -2.05 6.11
N LEU A 24 -7.41 -3.38 6.10
CA LEU A 24 -6.14 -3.97 6.55
C LEU A 24 -4.95 -3.50 5.71
N SER A 25 -5.12 -3.44 4.39
CA SER A 25 -4.03 -3.03 3.50
C SER A 25 -3.73 -1.53 3.64
N PHE A 26 -4.76 -0.70 3.87
CA PHE A 26 -4.58 0.72 4.20
C PHE A 26 -3.84 0.89 5.54
N LEU A 27 -4.29 0.23 6.60
CA LEU A 27 -3.65 0.30 7.92
C LEU A 27 -2.21 -0.19 7.88
N LEU A 28 -1.94 -1.28 7.14
CA LEU A 28 -0.58 -1.79 6.93
C LEU A 28 0.28 -0.76 6.20
N CYS A 29 -0.23 -0.17 5.11
CA CYS A 29 0.49 0.85 4.35
C CYS A 29 0.82 2.07 5.21
N SER A 30 -0.16 2.58 5.96
CA SER A 30 -0.02 3.73 6.85
C SER A 30 0.96 3.44 7.98
N SER A 31 0.86 2.27 8.62
CA SER A 31 1.79 1.86 9.69
C SER A 31 3.22 1.69 9.18
N LEU A 32 3.40 1.13 7.98
CA LEU A 32 4.71 1.02 7.34
C LEU A 32 5.31 2.39 7.08
N TYR A 33 4.53 3.31 6.51
CA TYR A 33 4.98 4.64 6.13
C TYR A 33 5.30 5.54 7.34
N ILE A 34 4.41 5.57 8.34
CA ILE A 34 4.50 6.51 9.47
C ILE A 34 5.45 5.99 10.55
N LEU A 35 5.51 4.68 10.78
CA LEU A 35 6.21 4.10 11.93
C LEU A 35 7.39 3.23 11.51
N ILE A 36 7.13 2.12 10.80
CA ILE A 36 8.14 1.08 10.62
C ILE A 36 9.34 1.57 9.80
N ILE A 37 9.09 2.24 8.67
CA ILE A 37 10.17 2.75 7.80
C ILE A 37 11.00 3.82 8.52
N PRO A 38 10.40 4.86 9.14
CA PRO A 38 11.17 5.84 9.91
C PRO A 38 11.99 5.22 11.04
N ILE A 39 11.41 4.30 11.81
CA ILE A 39 12.12 3.59 12.89
C ILE A 39 13.32 2.81 12.31
N PHE A 40 13.13 2.08 11.21
CA PHE A 40 14.20 1.33 10.58
C PHE A 40 15.35 2.23 10.10
N TYR A 41 15.02 3.40 9.53
CA TYR A 41 16.02 4.38 9.11
C TYR A 41 16.80 4.95 10.31
N TRP A 42 16.11 5.28 11.40
CA TRP A 42 16.75 5.74 12.64
C TRP A 42 17.71 4.68 13.18
N PHE A 43 17.27 3.42 13.29
CA PHE A 43 18.13 2.32 13.75
C PHE A 43 19.35 2.09 12.84
N SER A 44 19.20 2.27 11.53
CA SER A 44 20.27 1.98 10.56
C SER A 44 21.31 3.10 10.45
N PHE A 45 20.87 4.36 10.56
CA PHE A 45 21.72 5.52 10.26
C PHE A 45 21.96 6.45 11.46
N GLY A 46 21.28 6.23 12.58
CA GLY A 46 21.39 7.05 13.79
C GLY A 46 20.73 8.42 13.66
N GLU A 47 21.11 9.34 14.55
CA GLU A 47 20.64 10.73 14.59
C GLU A 47 21.75 11.70 14.12
N GLY A 48 21.36 12.90 13.67
CA GLY A 48 22.28 14.01 13.36
C GLY A 48 22.44 14.33 11.87
N GLU A 49 23.29 15.30 11.56
CA GLU A 49 23.49 15.84 10.20
C GLU A 49 23.91 14.77 9.17
N SER A 50 24.71 13.79 9.58
CA SER A 50 25.13 12.69 8.71
C SER A 50 23.96 11.81 8.29
N ALA A 51 23.03 11.52 9.21
CA ALA A 51 21.81 10.75 8.92
C ALA A 51 20.86 11.55 8.01
N ALA A 52 20.72 12.86 8.24
CA ALA A 52 19.93 13.75 7.39
C ALA A 52 20.49 13.82 5.97
N ARG A 53 21.82 13.92 5.82
CA ARG A 53 22.50 13.91 4.51
C ARG A 53 22.27 12.58 3.79
N ILE A 54 22.38 11.45 4.49
CA ILE A 54 22.11 10.13 3.89
C ILE A 54 20.64 10.03 3.48
N ALA A 55 19.68 10.44 4.31
CA ALA A 55 18.25 10.43 3.98
C ALA A 55 17.90 11.29 2.76
N SER A 56 18.63 12.40 2.56
CA SER A 56 18.46 13.31 1.41
C SER A 56 18.94 12.74 0.07
N LEU A 57 19.67 11.61 0.07
CA LEU A 57 20.08 10.96 -1.17
C LEU A 57 18.83 10.51 -1.97
N PRO A 58 18.83 10.65 -3.30
CA PRO A 58 17.66 10.37 -4.13
C PRO A 58 17.06 8.96 -3.92
N LEU A 59 17.93 7.96 -3.75
CA LEU A 59 17.51 6.58 -3.49
C LEU A 59 16.79 6.45 -2.15
N ASN A 60 17.30 7.09 -1.10
CA ASN A 60 16.69 7.04 0.23
C ASN A 60 15.38 7.81 0.28
N THR A 61 15.31 8.96 -0.37
CA THR A 61 14.06 9.70 -0.55
C THR A 61 13.02 8.87 -1.29
N PHE A 62 13.43 8.11 -2.32
CA PHE A 62 12.53 7.18 -3.01
C PHE A 62 12.05 6.07 -2.06
N ILE A 63 12.95 5.42 -1.34
CA ILE A 63 12.60 4.34 -0.40
C ILE A 63 11.62 4.85 0.66
N LEU A 64 11.92 5.97 1.32
CA LEU A 64 11.07 6.59 2.33
C LEU A 64 9.66 6.90 1.80
N ASN A 65 9.56 7.29 0.52
CA ASN A 65 8.30 7.70 -0.09
C ASN A 65 7.51 6.62 -0.82
N TRP A 66 8.10 5.46 -1.11
CA TRP A 66 7.44 4.46 -1.95
C TRP A 66 7.53 3.04 -1.40
N ALA A 67 8.46 2.75 -0.49
CA ALA A 67 8.66 1.39 0.01
C ALA A 67 7.41 0.83 0.69
N ALA A 68 6.67 1.65 1.46
CA ALA A 68 5.40 1.23 2.09
C ALA A 68 4.39 0.72 1.06
N LEU A 69 4.13 1.50 0.00
CA LEU A 69 3.21 1.13 -1.07
C LEU A 69 3.72 -0.11 -1.81
N ILE A 70 5.01 -0.17 -2.15
CA ILE A 70 5.61 -1.30 -2.86
C ILE A 70 5.41 -2.61 -2.08
N VAL A 71 5.70 -2.60 -0.78
CA VAL A 71 5.51 -3.78 0.09
C VAL A 71 4.04 -4.23 0.10
N VAL A 72 3.10 -3.30 0.26
CA VAL A 72 1.66 -3.61 0.27
C VAL A 72 1.18 -4.12 -1.09
N LEU A 73 1.68 -3.58 -2.19
CA LEU A 73 1.36 -4.06 -3.54
C LEU A 73 1.91 -5.46 -3.79
N ILE A 74 3.13 -5.76 -3.35
CA ILE A 74 3.71 -7.11 -3.45
C ILE A 74 2.83 -8.13 -2.71
N ILE A 75 2.41 -7.81 -1.47
CA ILE A 75 1.54 -8.68 -0.68
C ILE A 75 0.18 -8.86 -1.37
N THR A 76 -0.44 -7.76 -1.78
CA THR A 76 -1.75 -7.74 -2.43
C THR A 76 -1.75 -8.52 -3.74
N PHE A 77 -0.77 -8.29 -4.62
CA PHE A 77 -0.65 -9.01 -5.89
C PHE A 77 -0.20 -10.47 -5.70
N GLY A 78 0.59 -10.77 -4.68
CA GLY A 78 0.90 -12.16 -4.29
C GLY A 78 -0.36 -12.92 -3.89
N ARG A 79 -1.23 -12.30 -3.10
CA ARG A 79 -2.54 -12.87 -2.71
C ARG A 79 -3.50 -12.95 -3.88
N LEU A 80 -3.53 -11.96 -4.77
CA LEU A 80 -4.28 -12.01 -6.03
C LEU A 80 -3.88 -13.25 -6.83
N LYS A 81 -2.58 -13.41 -7.13
CA LYS A 81 -2.04 -14.54 -7.90
C LYS A 81 -2.38 -15.88 -7.25
N THR A 82 -2.31 -15.95 -5.91
CA THR A 82 -2.64 -17.17 -5.16
C THR A 82 -4.13 -17.51 -5.27
N ASN A 83 -5.03 -16.53 -5.18
CA ASN A 83 -6.48 -16.77 -5.31
C ASN A 83 -6.89 -17.12 -6.73
N VAL A 84 -6.25 -16.52 -7.75
CA VAL A 84 -6.45 -16.92 -9.16
C VAL A 84 -6.03 -18.37 -9.39
N LYS A 85 -4.87 -18.79 -8.86
CA LYS A 85 -4.41 -20.18 -8.96
C LYS A 85 -5.32 -21.19 -8.23
N ARG A 86 -6.07 -20.74 -7.23
CA ARG A 86 -7.02 -21.56 -6.45
C ARG A 86 -8.45 -21.43 -6.95
N ASP A 87 -8.66 -20.84 -8.13
CA ASP A 87 -9.97 -20.59 -8.75
C ASP A 87 -10.96 -19.79 -7.87
N ASN A 88 -10.42 -19.05 -6.90
CA ASN A 88 -11.18 -18.20 -5.98
C ASN A 88 -11.33 -16.79 -6.56
N LEU A 89 -11.95 -16.68 -7.74
CA LEU A 89 -12.01 -15.43 -8.53
C LEU A 89 -12.70 -14.29 -7.78
N SER A 90 -13.71 -14.63 -6.98
CA SER A 90 -14.44 -13.70 -6.11
C SER A 90 -13.52 -12.95 -5.13
N LYS A 91 -12.60 -13.67 -4.49
CA LYS A 91 -11.59 -13.09 -3.58
C LYS A 91 -10.47 -12.42 -4.36
N ALA A 92 -10.05 -12.98 -5.49
CA ALA A 92 -9.06 -12.37 -6.38
C ALA A 92 -9.45 -10.94 -6.78
N LYS A 93 -10.71 -10.72 -7.17
CA LYS A 93 -11.22 -9.38 -7.48
C LYS A 93 -11.08 -8.39 -6.32
N SER A 94 -11.26 -8.84 -5.07
CA SER A 94 -11.07 -7.99 -3.89
C SER A 94 -9.64 -7.46 -3.82
N TYR A 95 -8.64 -8.32 -3.96
CA TYR A 95 -7.23 -7.91 -3.95
C TYR A 95 -6.87 -7.00 -5.13
N LEU A 96 -7.40 -7.27 -6.32
CA LEU A 96 -7.19 -6.41 -7.48
C LEU A 96 -7.73 -5.00 -7.24
N LEU A 97 -8.98 -4.88 -6.79
CA LEU A 97 -9.62 -3.60 -6.49
C LEU A 97 -8.90 -2.87 -5.35
N THR A 98 -8.55 -3.59 -4.27
CA THR A 98 -7.77 -3.01 -3.17
C THR A 98 -6.44 -2.44 -3.65
N GLY A 99 -5.71 -3.15 -4.51
CA GLY A 99 -4.43 -2.66 -5.05
C GLY A 99 -4.59 -1.36 -5.84
N ILE A 100 -5.63 -1.25 -6.68
CA ILE A 100 -5.93 -0.04 -7.45
C ILE A 100 -6.28 1.12 -6.51
N ILE A 101 -7.20 0.89 -5.58
CA ILE A 101 -7.69 1.93 -4.66
C ILE A 101 -6.57 2.43 -3.75
N ILE A 102 -5.77 1.53 -3.16
CA ILE A 102 -4.65 1.92 -2.29
C ILE A 102 -3.60 2.70 -3.05
N THR A 103 -3.32 2.32 -4.29
CA THR A 103 -2.39 3.10 -5.13
C THR A 103 -2.92 4.52 -5.29
N GLY A 104 -4.19 4.69 -5.67
CA GLY A 104 -4.83 6.00 -5.76
C GLY A 104 -4.73 6.80 -4.45
N LEU A 105 -5.18 6.21 -3.33
CA LEU A 105 -5.13 6.86 -2.02
C LEU A 105 -3.70 7.27 -1.63
N TYR A 106 -2.69 6.46 -1.95
CA TYR A 106 -1.29 6.73 -1.63
C TYR A 106 -0.71 7.93 -2.39
N PHE A 107 -1.13 8.13 -3.65
CA PHE A 107 -0.74 9.33 -4.41
C PHE A 107 -1.32 10.61 -3.80
N PHE A 108 -2.53 10.53 -3.25
CA PHE A 108 -3.18 11.67 -2.59
C PHE A 108 -2.83 11.80 -1.09
N ARG A 109 -1.89 11.00 -0.56
CA ARG A 109 -1.60 10.95 0.88
C ARG A 109 -1.25 12.30 1.50
N LEU A 110 -0.48 13.13 0.79
CA LEU A 110 -0.06 14.44 1.29
C LEU A 110 -1.24 15.41 1.33
N VAL A 111 -2.01 15.49 0.24
CA VAL A 111 -3.22 16.32 0.15
C VAL A 111 -4.26 15.92 1.20
N ILE A 112 -4.46 14.61 1.40
CA ILE A 112 -5.37 14.09 2.42
C ILE A 112 -4.88 14.46 3.83
N GLY A 113 -3.58 14.29 4.10
CA GLY A 113 -2.98 14.63 5.38
C GLY A 113 -3.11 16.12 5.71
N GLU A 114 -2.76 16.99 4.76
CA GLU A 114 -2.87 18.44 4.91
C GLU A 114 -4.33 18.88 5.09
N SER A 115 -5.25 18.32 4.31
CA SER A 115 -6.68 18.62 4.43
C SER A 115 -7.24 18.24 5.80
N LEU A 116 -6.80 17.11 6.36
CA LEU A 116 -7.20 16.69 7.71
C LEU A 116 -6.66 17.65 8.76
N ILE A 117 -5.39 18.04 8.70
CA ILE A 117 -4.80 19.00 9.65
C ILE A 117 -5.56 20.33 9.63
N ASN A 118 -5.85 20.86 8.43
CA ASN A 118 -6.56 22.12 8.26
C ASN A 118 -8.02 22.08 8.74
N LEU A 119 -8.64 20.91 8.85
CA LEU A 119 -9.99 20.76 9.39
C LEU A 119 -10.04 20.83 10.92
N PHE A 120 -8.91 20.58 11.59
CA PHE A 120 -8.80 20.60 13.06
C PHE A 120 -8.09 21.86 13.59
N GLN A 121 -7.66 22.76 12.71
CA GLN A 121 -7.14 24.10 13.03
C GLN A 121 -8.23 25.15 12.88
#